data_AF-A0A350TIB7-F1
#
_entry.id   AF-A0A350TIB7-F1
#
_cell.length_a   1.000
_cell.length_b   1.000
_cell.length_c   1.000
_cell.angle_alpha   90.00
_cell.angle_beta   90.00
_cell.angle_gamma   90.00
#
_symmetry.space_group_name_H-M   'P 1'
#
loop_
_entity.id
_entity.type
_entity.pdbx_description
1 polymer ?
#
loop_
_entity_poly.entity_id
_entity_poly.type
_entity_poly.pdbx_seq_one_letter_code
_entity_poly.pdbx_strand_id
1 'polypeptide(L)'
;MNDAKTIGSNALVLDTAEENVTVMNAEESKLGKEVSLIEQRAEAVVVASGADFEDAGLFLKQIKQAQKQVKDYWEPLRVSAKKSYDEVLNHRKEMIEPLEKAEKIVKVKVNEYSAEQERKRREQEEAMRRLAQAEIDRHLNEAAEAEANGDAVGAEYAMAEAEMMEGVSIAGGVQHQTPKVKGISQSKTWEICESECDWSKVPVSLVGIELRPVDKAAVLRLIKMSKGQVEIPGIKFRETYTTSVSTR
;
A
#
# COMPACT_ATOMS: atom_id res chain seq x y z
N MET A 1 -3.98 50.41 -7.93
CA MET A 1 -5.39 50.35 -8.36
C MET A 1 -5.89 48.99 -7.92
N ASN A 2 -6.64 48.98 -6.82
CA ASN A 2 -7.18 47.78 -6.19
C ASN A 2 -8.53 47.50 -6.82
N ASP A 3 -8.68 46.37 -7.50
CA ASP A 3 -9.99 45.82 -7.87
C ASP A 3 -10.17 44.47 -7.16
N ALA A 4 -10.45 44.54 -5.87
CA ALA A 4 -11.04 43.42 -5.14
C ALA A 4 -12.54 43.40 -5.47
N LYS A 5 -12.91 42.61 -6.48
CA LYS A 5 -14.32 42.29 -6.77
C LYS A 5 -14.83 41.32 -5.70
N THR A 6 -15.29 41.86 -4.57
CA THR A 6 -16.12 41.12 -3.62
C THR A 6 -17.42 40.73 -4.33
N ILE A 7 -17.48 39.48 -4.80
CA ILE A 7 -18.70 38.87 -5.34
C ILE A 7 -19.60 38.55 -4.13
N GLY A 8 -20.58 39.42 -3.92
CA GLY A 8 -21.66 39.26 -2.94
C GLY A 8 -22.64 38.14 -3.30
N SER A 9 -22.16 36.89 -3.29
CA SER A 9 -23.01 35.72 -3.50
C SER A 9 -23.15 34.82 -2.26
N ASN A 10 -22.28 34.94 -1.25
CA ASN A 10 -22.40 34.12 -0.03
C ASN A 10 -23.40 34.68 0.99
N ALA A 11 -23.58 36.00 1.08
CA ALA A 11 -24.52 36.59 2.04
C ALA A 11 -25.99 36.28 1.70
N LEU A 12 -26.35 36.27 0.41
CA LEU A 12 -27.71 35.96 -0.04
C LEU A 12 -28.03 34.45 0.11
N VAL A 13 -27.04 33.57 -0.06
CA VAL A 13 -27.20 32.11 0.08
C VAL A 13 -27.33 31.71 1.55
N LEU A 14 -26.65 32.40 2.46
CA LEU A 14 -26.77 32.16 3.91
C LEU A 14 -28.14 32.61 4.43
N ASP A 15 -28.63 33.78 4.04
CA ASP A 15 -29.95 34.29 4.45
C ASP A 15 -31.09 33.37 3.94
N THR A 16 -30.98 32.94 2.67
CA THR A 16 -31.93 31.96 2.08
C THR A 16 -31.83 30.56 2.72
N ALA A 17 -30.64 30.16 3.19
CA ALA A 17 -30.44 28.90 3.90
C ALA A 17 -31.00 28.97 5.33
N GLU A 18 -30.83 30.10 6.03
CA GLU A 18 -31.37 30.32 7.37
C GLU A 18 -32.91 30.40 7.36
N GLU A 19 -33.51 31.07 6.37
CA GLU A 19 -34.97 31.09 6.15
C GLU A 19 -35.52 29.69 5.80
N ASN A 20 -34.86 28.93 4.91
CA ASN A 20 -35.28 27.58 4.60
C ASN A 20 -35.13 26.62 5.79
N VAL A 21 -34.07 26.75 6.59
CA VAL A 21 -33.87 25.93 7.81
C VAL A 21 -34.93 26.24 8.87
N THR A 22 -35.34 27.50 9.02
CA THR A 22 -36.39 27.89 9.97
C THR A 22 -37.78 27.43 9.55
N VAL A 23 -38.11 27.47 8.25
CA VAL A 23 -39.38 26.94 7.72
C VAL A 23 -39.41 25.41 7.80
N MET A 24 -38.30 24.72 7.49
CA MET A 24 -38.19 23.26 7.64
C MET A 24 -38.43 22.81 9.08
N ASN A 25 -37.81 23.46 10.06
CA ASN A 25 -38.01 23.15 11.48
C ASN A 25 -39.48 23.34 11.94
N ALA A 26 -40.20 24.29 11.36
CA ALA A 26 -41.60 24.53 11.68
C ALA A 26 -42.53 23.45 11.11
N GLU A 27 -42.30 23.00 9.88
CA GLU A 27 -43.05 21.90 9.26
C GLU A 27 -42.74 20.55 9.92
N GLU A 28 -41.48 20.28 10.23
CA GLU A 28 -41.07 19.11 11.00
C GLU A 28 -41.75 19.06 12.38
N SER A 29 -41.76 20.19 13.10
CA SER A 29 -42.42 20.28 14.40
C SER A 29 -43.94 20.03 14.33
N LYS A 30 -44.60 20.48 13.25
CA LYS A 30 -46.03 20.19 13.00
C LYS A 30 -46.24 18.70 12.74
N LEU A 31 -45.46 18.12 11.83
CA LEU A 31 -45.53 16.70 11.49
C LEU A 31 -45.30 15.81 12.72
N GLY A 32 -44.32 16.16 13.56
CA GLY A 32 -44.03 15.45 14.81
C GLY A 32 -45.18 15.50 15.82
N LYS A 33 -45.84 16.66 15.96
CA LYS A 33 -47.04 16.80 16.81
C LYS A 33 -48.23 15.99 16.28
N GLU A 34 -48.45 16.00 14.97
CA GLU A 34 -49.52 15.22 14.33
C GLU A 34 -49.29 13.71 14.49
N VAL A 35 -48.06 13.23 14.28
CA VAL A 35 -47.71 11.82 14.51
C VAL A 35 -47.97 11.43 15.96
N SER A 36 -47.50 12.23 16.92
CA SER A 36 -47.70 11.97 18.35
C SER A 36 -49.18 11.93 18.74
N LEU A 37 -50.01 12.83 18.22
CA LEU A 37 -51.44 12.85 18.47
C LEU A 37 -52.14 11.62 17.87
N ILE A 38 -51.73 11.20 16.67
CA ILE A 38 -52.25 10.00 16.02
C ILE A 38 -51.89 8.74 16.83
N GLU A 39 -50.66 8.64 17.34
CA GLU A 39 -50.24 7.53 18.21
C GLU A 39 -51.09 7.47 19.49
N GLN A 40 -51.23 8.59 20.20
CA GLN A 40 -52.07 8.67 21.40
C GLN A 40 -53.53 8.28 21.12
N ARG A 41 -54.08 8.74 19.99
CA ARG A 41 -55.44 8.38 19.59
C ARG A 41 -55.55 6.90 19.26
N ALA A 42 -54.53 6.31 18.63
CA ALA A 42 -54.50 4.88 18.29
C ALA A 42 -54.47 3.99 19.53
N GLU A 43 -53.72 4.36 20.57
CA GLU A 43 -53.70 3.63 21.85
C GLU A 43 -55.07 3.63 22.54
N ALA A 44 -55.89 4.66 22.34
CA ALA A 44 -57.21 4.81 22.94
C ALA A 44 -58.35 4.15 22.13
N VAL A 45 -58.09 3.60 20.93
CA VAL A 45 -59.14 2.98 20.10
C VAL A 45 -59.62 1.67 20.73
N VAL A 46 -60.93 1.59 20.96
CA VAL A 46 -61.62 0.35 21.37
C VAL A 46 -62.70 0.06 20.33
N VAL A 47 -62.73 -1.17 19.82
CA VAL A 47 -63.72 -1.63 18.83
C VAL A 47 -64.63 -2.66 19.48
N ALA A 48 -65.81 -2.24 19.94
CA ALA A 48 -66.80 -3.09 20.61
C ALA A 48 -68.13 -3.17 19.85
N SER A 49 -68.34 -2.33 18.84
CA SER A 49 -69.56 -2.25 18.04
C SER A 49 -69.25 -2.17 16.53
N GLY A 50 -70.28 -2.36 15.69
CA GLY A 50 -70.16 -2.19 14.25
C GLY A 50 -69.83 -0.75 13.83
N ALA A 51 -70.33 0.24 14.58
CA ALA A 51 -69.98 1.65 14.35
C ALA A 51 -68.50 1.92 14.69
N ASP A 52 -68.00 1.34 15.79
CA ASP A 52 -66.60 1.48 16.20
C ASP A 52 -65.65 0.88 15.15
N PHE A 53 -66.08 -0.19 14.45
CA PHE A 53 -65.31 -0.79 13.37
C PHE A 53 -65.20 0.15 12.15
N GLU A 54 -66.29 0.81 11.78
CA GLU A 54 -66.29 1.80 10.70
C GLU A 54 -65.39 3.00 11.04
N ASP A 55 -65.50 3.52 12.27
CA ASP A 55 -64.69 4.63 12.76
C ASP A 55 -63.19 4.27 12.84
N ALA A 56 -62.86 3.07 13.32
CA ALA A 56 -61.50 2.56 13.31
C ALA A 56 -60.96 2.40 11.88
N GLY A 57 -61.80 1.97 10.93
CA GLY A 57 -61.47 1.88 9.52
C GLY A 57 -61.15 3.23 8.87
N LEU A 58 -61.92 4.27 9.21
CA LEU A 58 -61.63 5.65 8.79
C LEU A 58 -60.34 6.17 9.42
N PHE A 59 -60.12 5.88 10.70
CA PHE A 59 -58.91 6.29 11.40
C PHE A 59 -57.64 5.59 10.86
N LEU A 60 -57.72 4.31 10.48
CA LEU A 60 -56.64 3.61 9.79
C LEU A 60 -56.25 4.27 8.46
N LYS A 61 -57.23 4.79 7.70
CA LYS A 61 -56.94 5.57 6.48
C LYS A 61 -56.19 6.86 6.81
N GLN A 62 -56.57 7.55 7.88
CA GLN A 62 -55.88 8.76 8.34
C GLN A 62 -54.43 8.46 8.76
N ILE A 63 -54.19 7.36 9.49
CA ILE A 63 -52.83 6.90 9.84
C ILE A 63 -52.00 6.66 8.58
N LYS A 64 -52.55 5.97 7.57
CA LYS A 64 -51.85 5.71 6.30
C LYS A 64 -51.52 7.00 5.54
N GLN A 65 -52.40 8.00 5.59
CA GLN A 65 -52.16 9.29 4.97
C GLN A 65 -51.04 10.06 5.69
N ALA A 66 -51.04 10.09 7.03
CA ALA A 66 -49.97 10.71 7.81
C ALA A 66 -48.63 10.03 7.58
N GLN A 67 -48.59 8.69 7.55
CA GLN A 67 -47.38 7.93 7.17
C GLN A 67 -46.83 8.33 5.80
N LYS A 68 -47.71 8.57 4.84
CA LYS A 68 -47.31 9.02 3.50
C LYS A 68 -46.73 10.42 3.54
N GLN A 69 -47.39 11.36 4.22
CA GLN A 69 -46.91 12.75 4.35
C GLN A 69 -45.52 12.82 4.99
N VAL A 70 -45.29 12.04 6.05
CA VAL A 70 -43.97 11.92 6.69
C VAL A 70 -42.91 11.42 5.69
N LYS A 71 -43.22 10.37 4.93
CA LYS A 71 -42.29 9.85 3.91
C LYS A 71 -42.01 10.85 2.80
N ASP A 72 -43.05 11.48 2.27
CA ASP A 72 -42.95 12.43 1.17
C ASP A 72 -42.14 13.68 1.58
N TYR A 73 -42.18 14.07 2.86
CA TYR A 73 -41.38 15.15 3.42
C TYR A 73 -39.89 14.78 3.57
N TRP A 74 -39.59 13.61 4.17
CA TRP A 74 -38.22 13.23 4.51
C TRP A 74 -37.42 12.63 3.35
N GLU A 75 -38.07 12.02 2.36
CA GLU A 75 -37.37 11.33 1.27
C GLU A 75 -36.53 12.28 0.38
N PRO A 76 -37.03 13.46 -0.03
CA PRO A 76 -36.23 14.44 -0.77
C PRO A 76 -35.02 14.95 0.02
N LEU A 77 -35.18 15.18 1.33
CA LEU A 77 -34.12 15.60 2.24
C LEU A 77 -33.01 14.54 2.34
N ARG A 78 -33.40 13.28 2.52
CA ARG A 78 -32.48 12.13 2.56
C ARG A 78 -31.67 12.01 1.27
N VAL A 79 -32.33 12.11 0.12
CA VAL A 79 -31.69 12.03 -1.20
C VAL A 79 -30.73 13.21 -1.42
N SER A 80 -31.13 14.43 -1.05
CA SER A 80 -30.29 15.64 -1.16
C SER A 80 -29.03 15.55 -0.30
N ALA A 81 -29.18 15.12 0.96
CA ALA A 81 -28.06 14.93 1.87
C ALA A 81 -27.08 13.85 1.36
N LYS A 82 -27.62 12.72 0.87
CA LYS A 82 -26.80 11.65 0.29
C LYS A 82 -26.04 12.12 -0.95
N LYS A 83 -26.70 12.88 -1.84
CA LYS A 83 -26.07 13.49 -3.01
C LYS A 83 -24.91 14.40 -2.61
N SER A 84 -25.12 15.30 -1.66
CA SER A 84 -24.09 16.22 -1.18
C SER A 84 -22.90 15.47 -0.56
N TYR A 85 -23.17 14.43 0.23
CA TYR A 85 -22.13 13.55 0.77
C TYR A 85 -21.33 12.86 -0.35
N ASP A 86 -22.01 12.30 -1.35
CA ASP A 86 -21.36 11.59 -2.46
C ASP A 86 -20.53 12.54 -3.34
N GLU A 87 -20.98 13.78 -3.55
CA GLU A 87 -20.22 14.81 -4.26
C GLU A 87 -18.92 15.16 -3.54
N VAL A 88 -18.97 15.38 -2.21
CA VAL A 88 -17.77 15.66 -1.41
C VAL A 88 -16.81 14.46 -1.43
N LEU A 89 -17.35 13.24 -1.33
CA LEU A 89 -16.55 12.01 -1.38
C LEU A 89 -15.86 11.85 -2.75
N ASN A 90 -16.58 12.11 -3.84
CA ASN A 90 -16.05 12.07 -5.19
C ASN A 90 -14.98 13.13 -5.40
N HIS A 91 -15.22 14.37 -4.95
CA HIS A 91 -14.24 15.44 -5.09
C HIS A 91 -12.93 15.14 -4.32
N ARG A 92 -13.06 14.60 -3.10
CA ARG A 92 -11.90 14.09 -2.35
C ARG A 92 -11.16 13.02 -3.14
N LYS A 93 -11.88 12.08 -3.75
CA LYS A 93 -11.30 11.00 -4.54
C LYS A 93 -10.57 11.54 -5.78
N GLU A 94 -11.17 12.47 -6.51
CA GLU A 94 -10.58 13.13 -7.68
C GLU A 94 -9.27 13.86 -7.35
N MET A 95 -9.13 14.41 -6.14
CA MET A 95 -7.89 15.07 -5.71
C MET A 95 -6.83 14.08 -5.21
N ILE A 96 -7.22 13.01 -4.52
CA ILE A 96 -6.28 12.04 -3.94
C ILE A 96 -5.76 11.05 -4.98
N GLU A 97 -6.60 10.57 -5.89
CA GLU A 97 -6.18 9.55 -6.87
C GLU A 97 -4.99 9.97 -7.75
N PRO A 98 -4.91 11.21 -8.29
CA PRO A 98 -3.74 11.66 -9.03
C PRO A 98 -2.47 11.68 -8.16
N LEU A 99 -2.59 12.02 -6.88
CA LEU A 99 -1.46 12.03 -5.95
C LEU A 99 -0.98 10.62 -5.65
N GLU A 100 -1.88 9.67 -5.43
CA GLU A 100 -1.53 8.24 -5.27
C GLU A 100 -0.87 7.68 -6.54
N LYS A 101 -1.37 8.06 -7.72
CA LYS A 101 -0.75 7.69 -9.00
C LYS A 101 0.65 8.28 -9.13
N ALA A 102 0.82 9.57 -8.79
CA ALA A 102 2.13 10.23 -8.80
C ALA A 102 3.11 9.57 -7.82
N GLU A 103 2.66 9.24 -6.61
CA GLU A 103 3.46 8.53 -5.60
C GLU A 103 3.94 7.18 -6.14
N LYS A 104 3.05 6.38 -6.75
CA LYS A 104 3.41 5.10 -7.37
C LYS A 104 4.46 5.29 -8.46
N ILE A 105 4.28 6.27 -9.35
CA ILE A 105 5.24 6.55 -10.44
C ILE A 105 6.62 6.92 -9.87
N VAL A 106 6.67 7.80 -8.87
CA VAL A 106 7.95 8.21 -8.26
C VAL A 106 8.61 7.05 -7.53
N LYS A 107 7.86 6.23 -6.79
CA LYS A 107 8.39 5.03 -6.12
C LYS A 107 9.03 4.06 -7.11
N VAL A 108 8.40 3.82 -8.26
CA VAL A 108 8.97 2.98 -9.32
C VAL A 108 10.32 3.55 -9.77
N LYS A 109 10.40 4.84 -10.09
CA LYS A 109 11.66 5.48 -10.52
C LYS A 109 12.76 5.43 -9.45
N VAL A 110 12.42 5.63 -8.19
CA VAL A 110 13.37 5.53 -7.07
C VAL A 110 13.90 4.10 -6.92
N ASN A 111 13.03 3.11 -7.08
CA ASN A 111 13.42 1.70 -7.02
C ASN A 111 14.28 1.29 -8.22
N GLU A 112 13.95 1.75 -9.43
CA GLU A 112 14.75 1.53 -10.65
C GLU A 112 16.15 2.11 -10.49
N TYR A 113 16.27 3.36 -10.03
CA TYR A 113 17.57 3.96 -9.74
C TYR A 113 18.37 3.12 -8.75
N SER A 114 17.75 2.64 -7.68
CA SER A 114 18.41 1.84 -6.65
C SER A 114 18.86 0.48 -7.18
N ALA A 115 18.07 -0.13 -8.07
CA ALA A 115 18.45 -1.35 -8.78
C ALA A 115 19.63 -1.12 -9.74
N GLU A 116 19.66 0.00 -10.47
CA GLU A 116 20.79 0.36 -11.33
C GLU A 116 22.07 0.65 -10.55
N GLN A 117 21.98 1.34 -9.41
CA GLN A 117 23.14 1.59 -8.55
C GLN A 117 23.69 0.28 -8.00
N GLU A 118 22.82 -0.65 -7.60
CA GLU A 118 23.23 -1.99 -7.17
C GLU A 118 23.88 -2.79 -8.31
N ARG A 119 23.33 -2.72 -9.52
CA ARG A 119 23.92 -3.38 -10.70
C ARG A 119 25.32 -2.86 -10.98
N LYS A 120 25.51 -1.54 -10.98
CA LYS A 120 26.82 -0.91 -11.14
C LYS A 120 27.81 -1.34 -10.05
N ARG A 121 27.35 -1.45 -8.80
CA ARG A 121 28.20 -1.94 -7.70
C ARG A 121 28.66 -3.38 -7.96
N ARG A 122 27.74 -4.27 -8.35
CA ARG A 122 28.07 -5.66 -8.65
C ARG A 122 29.03 -5.78 -9.83
N GLU A 123 28.80 -5.02 -10.90
CA GLU A 123 29.71 -4.98 -12.06
C GLU A 123 31.12 -4.51 -11.66
N GLN A 124 31.23 -3.49 -10.80
CA GLN A 124 32.52 -3.02 -10.27
C GLN A 124 33.19 -4.06 -9.37
N GLU A 125 32.43 -4.69 -8.48
CA GLU A 125 32.92 -5.75 -7.59
C GLU A 125 33.39 -6.98 -8.38
N GLU A 126 32.63 -7.42 -9.38
CA GLU A 126 33.00 -8.52 -10.28
C GLU A 126 34.22 -8.17 -11.15
N ALA A 127 34.31 -6.94 -11.64
CA ALA A 127 35.49 -6.48 -12.40
C ALA A 127 36.75 -6.47 -11.53
N MET A 128 36.66 -5.94 -10.30
CA MET A 128 37.78 -5.99 -9.35
C MET A 128 38.14 -7.42 -8.98
N ARG A 129 37.15 -8.28 -8.73
CA ARG A 129 37.37 -9.70 -8.44
C ARG A 129 38.04 -10.44 -9.60
N ARG A 130 37.65 -10.16 -10.85
CA ARG A 130 38.27 -10.76 -12.04
C ARG A 130 39.71 -10.29 -12.21
N LEU A 131 39.99 -9.00 -11.97
CA LEU A 131 41.36 -8.47 -12.02
C LEU A 131 42.23 -9.09 -10.92
N ALA A 132 41.72 -9.18 -9.69
CA ALA A 132 42.42 -9.83 -8.60
C ALA A 132 42.68 -11.33 -8.88
N GLN A 133 41.69 -12.06 -9.40
CA GLN A 133 41.87 -13.46 -9.76
C GLN A 133 42.93 -13.64 -10.86
N ALA A 134 42.94 -12.79 -11.88
CA ALA A 134 43.94 -12.86 -12.94
C ALA A 134 45.36 -12.62 -12.41
N GLU A 135 45.53 -11.73 -11.42
CA GLU A 135 46.82 -11.48 -10.78
C GLU A 135 47.25 -12.66 -9.88
N ILE A 136 46.31 -13.23 -9.12
CA ILE A 136 46.54 -14.46 -8.33
C ILE A 136 46.95 -15.61 -9.25
N ASP A 137 46.23 -15.83 -10.35
CA ASP A 137 46.53 -16.88 -11.32
C ASP A 137 47.92 -16.67 -11.96
N ARG A 138 48.37 -15.42 -12.14
CA ARG A 138 49.73 -15.12 -12.61
C ARG A 138 50.77 -15.58 -11.59
N HIS A 139 50.61 -15.20 -10.32
CA HIS A 139 51.53 -15.59 -9.25
C HIS A 139 51.54 -17.12 -9.01
N LEU A 140 50.41 -17.80 -9.15
CA LEU A 140 50.34 -19.26 -9.07
C LEU A 140 51.06 -19.95 -10.24
N ASN A 141 50.95 -19.41 -11.45
CA ASN A 141 51.70 -19.94 -12.61
C ASN A 141 53.21 -19.70 -12.44
N GLU A 142 53.63 -18.53 -11.96
CA GLU A 142 55.03 -18.22 -11.63
C GLU A 142 55.57 -19.19 -10.56
N ALA A 143 54.77 -19.52 -9.54
CA ALA A 143 55.13 -20.51 -8.53
C ALA A 143 55.32 -21.91 -9.12
N ALA A 144 54.40 -22.34 -9.99
CA ALA A 144 54.48 -23.64 -10.66
C ALA A 144 55.70 -23.77 -11.59
N GLU A 145 56.07 -22.69 -12.29
CA GLU A 145 57.27 -22.64 -13.12
C GLU A 145 58.56 -22.68 -12.27
N ALA A 146 58.60 -21.95 -11.15
CA ALA A 146 59.73 -21.98 -10.22
C ALA A 146 59.93 -23.39 -9.61
N GLU A 147 58.84 -24.06 -9.22
CA GLU A 147 58.87 -25.43 -8.73
C GLU A 147 59.36 -26.42 -9.80
N ALA A 148 58.87 -26.30 -11.04
CA ALA A 148 59.31 -27.13 -12.16
C ALA A 148 60.81 -26.97 -12.50
N ASN A 149 61.36 -25.78 -12.25
CA ASN A 149 62.79 -25.47 -12.41
C ASN A 149 63.63 -25.82 -11.17
N GLY A 150 63.02 -26.34 -10.10
CA GLY A 150 63.70 -26.72 -8.86
C GLY A 150 64.04 -25.56 -7.92
N ASP A 151 63.49 -24.37 -8.14
CA ASP A 151 63.64 -23.20 -7.27
C ASP A 151 62.51 -23.17 -6.22
N ALA A 152 62.71 -23.94 -5.15
CA ALA A 152 61.74 -24.05 -4.05
C ALA A 152 61.49 -22.72 -3.33
N VAL A 153 62.51 -21.84 -3.24
CA VAL A 153 62.41 -20.55 -2.55
C VAL A 153 61.60 -19.57 -3.40
N GLY A 154 61.81 -19.56 -4.72
CA GLY A 154 61.00 -18.78 -5.66
C GLY A 154 59.53 -19.19 -5.69
N ALA A 155 59.25 -20.50 -5.63
CA ALA A 155 57.88 -21.03 -5.60
C ALA A 155 57.11 -20.65 -4.32
N GLU A 156 57.77 -20.75 -3.15
CA GLU A 156 57.16 -20.39 -1.86
C GLU A 156 56.87 -18.89 -1.77
N TYR A 157 57.77 -18.05 -2.30
CA TYR A 157 57.58 -16.60 -2.34
C TYR A 157 56.39 -16.19 -3.23
N ALA A 158 56.26 -16.76 -4.43
CA ALA A 158 55.16 -16.48 -5.34
C ALA A 158 53.80 -16.99 -4.81
N MET A 159 53.77 -18.12 -4.10
CA MET A 159 52.57 -18.59 -3.39
C MET A 159 52.14 -17.63 -2.26
N ALA A 160 53.09 -17.13 -1.47
CA ALA A 160 52.79 -16.18 -0.39
C ALA A 160 52.21 -14.85 -0.93
N GLU A 161 52.67 -14.37 -2.08
CA GLU A 161 52.09 -13.19 -2.75
C GLU A 161 50.65 -13.44 -3.24
N ALA A 162 50.37 -14.62 -3.78
CA ALA A 162 49.02 -15.02 -4.21
C ALA A 162 48.03 -15.07 -3.02
N GLU A 163 48.42 -15.69 -1.91
CA GLU A 163 47.60 -15.77 -0.69
C GLU A 163 47.32 -14.37 -0.09
N MET A 164 48.31 -13.48 -0.09
CA MET A 164 48.14 -12.12 0.41
C MET A 164 47.14 -11.31 -0.43
N MET A 165 47.16 -11.45 -1.76
CA MET A 165 46.21 -10.79 -2.66
C MET A 165 44.77 -11.32 -2.52
N GLU A 166 44.60 -12.62 -2.27
CA GLU A 166 43.29 -13.22 -2.00
C GLU A 166 42.64 -12.60 -0.75
N GLY A 167 43.42 -12.45 0.33
CA GLY A 167 42.96 -11.86 1.59
C GLY A 167 42.50 -10.40 1.46
N VAL A 168 43.20 -9.59 0.64
CA VAL A 168 42.85 -8.18 0.41
C VAL A 168 41.57 -8.05 -0.43
N SER A 169 41.37 -8.95 -1.39
CA SER A 169 40.20 -8.94 -2.30
C SER A 169 38.89 -9.24 -1.57
N ILE A 170 38.92 -10.08 -0.53
CA ILE A 170 37.76 -10.41 0.31
C ILE A 170 37.37 -9.25 1.24
N ALA A 171 38.34 -8.47 1.72
CA ALA A 171 38.10 -7.40 2.68
C ALA A 171 37.67 -6.06 2.02
N GLY A 172 38.03 -5.84 0.76
CA GLY A 172 37.91 -4.55 0.06
C GLY A 172 36.57 -4.26 -0.66
N GLY A 173 35.44 -4.76 -0.16
CA GLY A 173 34.14 -4.58 -0.83
C GLY A 173 33.77 -3.11 -1.10
N VAL A 174 33.22 -2.83 -2.29
CA VAL A 174 32.82 -1.47 -2.71
C VAL A 174 31.66 -0.98 -1.84
N GLN A 175 31.91 0.01 -0.99
CA GLN A 175 30.86 0.64 -0.18
C GLN A 175 30.05 1.64 -1.02
N HIS A 176 28.74 1.44 -1.10
CA HIS A 176 27.84 2.38 -1.76
C HIS A 176 27.24 3.37 -0.74
N GLN A 177 27.39 4.67 -0.97
CA GLN A 177 26.68 5.70 -0.21
C GLN A 177 25.42 6.12 -0.97
N THR A 178 24.28 5.53 -0.63
CA THR A 178 22.99 6.07 -1.09
C THR A 178 22.76 7.44 -0.45
N PRO A 179 22.35 8.46 -1.21
CA PRO A 179 21.99 9.76 -0.65
C PRO A 179 20.82 9.59 0.34
N LYS A 180 21.03 9.99 1.59
CA LYS A 180 20.03 9.88 2.66
C LYS A 180 19.11 11.10 2.66
N VAL A 181 17.80 10.86 2.50
CA VAL A 181 16.76 11.89 2.63
C VAL A 181 15.97 11.61 3.91
N LYS A 182 15.79 12.62 4.76
CA LYS A 182 15.01 12.50 6.00
C LYS A 182 13.56 12.14 5.66
N GLY A 183 13.02 11.10 6.31
CA GLY A 183 11.63 10.64 6.10
C GLY A 183 11.44 9.62 4.97
N ILE A 184 12.49 9.30 4.20
CA ILE A 184 12.48 8.26 3.18
C ILE A 184 13.39 7.11 3.62
N SER A 185 12.83 5.92 3.75
CA SER A 185 13.59 4.70 4.03
C SER A 185 13.44 3.74 2.86
N GLN A 186 14.57 3.18 2.40
CA GLN A 186 14.58 2.14 1.40
C GLN A 186 14.99 0.81 2.04
N SER A 187 14.26 -0.25 1.73
CA SER A 187 14.56 -1.61 2.19
C SER A 187 14.62 -2.57 1.01
N LYS A 188 15.56 -3.52 1.06
CA LYS A 188 15.61 -4.66 0.14
C LYS A 188 14.54 -5.67 0.52
N THR A 189 13.75 -6.07 -0.47
CA THR A 189 12.72 -7.11 -0.37
C THR A 189 12.97 -8.13 -1.47
N TRP A 190 12.39 -9.32 -1.36
CA TRP A 190 12.48 -10.36 -2.39
C TRP A 190 11.08 -10.75 -2.82
N GLU A 191 10.92 -11.06 -4.10
CA GLU A 191 9.67 -11.49 -4.70
C GLU A 191 9.89 -12.80 -5.45
N ILE A 192 8.98 -13.76 -5.29
CA ILE A 192 9.02 -15.05 -5.98
C ILE A 192 8.47 -14.85 -7.40
N CYS A 193 9.22 -15.25 -8.42
CA CYS A 193 8.80 -15.22 -9.81
C CYS A 193 7.93 -16.46 -10.11
N GLU A 194 6.64 -16.39 -9.76
CA GLU A 194 5.72 -17.55 -9.84
C GLU A 194 5.66 -18.20 -11.23
N SER A 195 5.79 -17.43 -12.30
CA SER A 195 5.78 -17.90 -13.69
C SER A 195 7.01 -18.72 -14.09
N GLU A 196 8.10 -18.65 -13.32
CA GLU A 196 9.34 -19.38 -13.57
C GLU A 196 9.63 -20.46 -12.51
N CYS A 197 8.68 -20.69 -11.59
CA CYS A 197 8.83 -21.66 -10.52
C CYS A 197 8.30 -23.04 -10.94
N ASP A 198 9.10 -24.07 -10.64
CA ASP A 198 8.71 -25.47 -10.73
C ASP A 198 8.41 -25.99 -9.32
N TRP A 199 7.13 -25.88 -8.94
CA TRP A 199 6.63 -26.28 -7.63
C TRP A 199 6.84 -27.77 -7.31
N SER A 200 7.06 -28.61 -8.32
CA SER A 200 7.29 -30.05 -8.14
C SER A 200 8.69 -30.36 -7.60
N LYS A 201 9.65 -29.47 -7.84
CA LYS A 201 11.06 -29.62 -7.41
C LYS A 201 11.33 -29.04 -6.02
N VAL A 202 10.35 -28.37 -5.42
CA VAL A 202 10.48 -27.79 -4.08
C VAL A 202 10.58 -28.91 -3.04
N PRO A 203 11.66 -28.96 -2.23
CA PRO A 203 11.86 -29.94 -1.16
C PRO A 203 10.74 -29.89 -0.12
N VAL A 204 10.50 -31.00 0.60
CA VAL A 204 9.48 -31.04 1.67
C VAL A 204 9.89 -30.16 2.85
N SER A 205 11.19 -30.08 3.16
CA SER A 205 11.75 -29.15 4.13
C SER A 205 13.11 -28.65 3.69
N LEU A 206 13.46 -27.42 4.10
CA LEU A 206 14.78 -26.84 3.90
C LEU A 206 15.17 -26.06 5.17
N VAL A 207 16.33 -26.36 5.76
CA VAL A 207 16.82 -25.73 7.01
C VAL A 207 15.79 -25.83 8.16
N GLY A 208 15.13 -26.99 8.30
CA GLY A 208 14.15 -27.23 9.36
C GLY A 208 12.81 -26.52 9.19
N ILE A 209 12.58 -25.85 8.05
CA ILE A 209 11.31 -25.23 7.70
C ILE A 209 10.57 -26.16 6.73
N GLU A 210 9.35 -26.58 7.09
CA GLU A 210 8.46 -27.33 6.19
C GLU A 210 7.98 -26.41 5.07
N LEU A 211 8.34 -26.77 3.84
CA LEU A 211 7.99 -25.99 2.65
C LEU A 211 6.77 -26.58 1.93
N ARG A 212 6.34 -27.83 2.21
CA ARG A 212 5.13 -28.41 1.62
C ARG A 212 3.99 -28.56 2.64
N PRO A 213 2.73 -28.22 2.30
CA PRO A 213 2.28 -27.60 1.04
C PRO A 213 2.95 -26.23 0.82
N VAL A 214 3.24 -25.87 -0.43
CA VAL A 214 4.09 -24.70 -0.78
C VAL A 214 3.65 -23.44 -0.06
N ASP A 215 4.32 -23.16 1.07
CA ASP A 215 4.07 -21.96 1.85
C ASP A 215 4.97 -20.83 1.33
N LYS A 216 4.37 -19.96 0.53
CA LYS A 216 5.03 -18.77 -0.03
C LYS A 216 5.64 -17.88 1.07
N ALA A 217 5.01 -17.81 2.24
CA ALA A 217 5.50 -17.03 3.37
C ALA A 217 6.74 -17.68 4.01
N ALA A 218 6.76 -19.01 4.12
CA ALA A 218 7.92 -19.77 4.60
C ALA A 218 9.12 -19.62 3.65
N VAL A 219 8.89 -19.71 2.34
CA VAL A 219 9.91 -19.47 1.30
C VAL A 219 10.47 -18.05 1.39
N LEU A 220 9.61 -17.02 1.45
CA LEU A 220 10.05 -15.64 1.59
C LEU A 220 10.80 -15.39 2.90
N ARG A 221 10.42 -16.05 4.01
CA ARG A 221 11.14 -15.97 5.28
C ARG A 221 12.55 -16.52 5.15
N LEU A 222 12.70 -17.68 4.49
CA LEU A 222 14.00 -18.31 4.27
C LEU A 222 14.92 -17.47 3.36
N ILE A 223 14.36 -16.87 2.30
CA ILE A 223 15.09 -15.95 1.42
C ILE A 223 15.54 -14.70 2.19
N LYS A 224 14.68 -14.14 3.04
CA LYS A 224 15.03 -12.99 3.91
C LYS A 224 16.11 -13.35 4.92
N MET A 225 16.03 -14.52 5.57
CA MET A 225 17.01 -14.98 6.56
C MET A 225 18.41 -15.17 5.95
N SER A 226 18.46 -15.67 4.72
CA SER A 226 19.71 -15.86 3.97
C SER A 226 20.17 -14.61 3.20
N LYS A 227 19.47 -13.48 3.32
CA LYS A 227 19.71 -12.24 2.56
C LYS A 227 19.81 -12.47 1.03
N GLY A 228 19.06 -13.44 0.50
CA GLY A 228 19.06 -13.79 -0.93
C GLY A 228 20.17 -14.74 -1.37
N GLN A 229 20.97 -15.31 -0.46
CA GLN A 229 22.02 -16.28 -0.81
C GLN A 229 21.52 -17.74 -0.87
N VAL A 230 20.29 -18.01 -0.43
CA VAL A 230 19.73 -19.37 -0.47
C VAL A 230 19.30 -19.75 -1.88
N GLU A 231 19.75 -20.90 -2.36
CA GLU A 231 19.24 -21.53 -3.57
C GLU A 231 18.18 -22.56 -3.18
N ILE A 232 16.92 -22.30 -3.54
CA ILE A 232 15.81 -23.23 -3.28
C ILE A 232 15.46 -23.92 -4.60
N PRO A 233 15.64 -25.25 -4.71
CA PRO A 233 15.32 -25.98 -5.93
C PRO A 233 13.88 -25.72 -6.39
N GLY A 234 13.72 -25.31 -7.64
CA GLY A 234 12.41 -25.03 -8.25
C GLY A 234 11.83 -23.64 -7.97
N ILE A 235 12.47 -22.80 -7.14
CA ILE A 235 11.99 -21.44 -6.86
C ILE A 235 12.98 -20.42 -7.40
N LYS A 236 12.51 -19.57 -8.31
CA LYS A 236 13.22 -18.36 -8.70
C LYS A 236 12.65 -17.17 -7.96
N PHE A 237 13.52 -16.34 -7.41
CA PHE A 237 13.15 -15.09 -6.77
C PHE A 237 14.03 -13.96 -7.27
N ARG A 238 13.49 -12.74 -7.24
CA ARG A 238 14.20 -11.51 -7.61
C ARG A 238 14.32 -10.58 -6.41
N GLU A 239 15.44 -9.90 -6.31
CA GLU A 239 15.61 -8.77 -5.41
C GLU A 239 14.79 -7.57 -5.92
N THR A 240 14.02 -6.95 -5.04
CA THR A 240 13.25 -5.75 -5.29
C THR A 240 13.54 -4.72 -4.21
N TYR A 241 13.42 -3.43 -4.56
CA TYR A 241 13.53 -2.35 -3.60
C TYR A 241 12.13 -1.88 -3.20
N THR A 242 11.94 -1.63 -1.91
CA THR A 242 10.72 -1.02 -1.39
C THR A 242 11.09 0.31 -0.77
N THR A 243 10.49 1.39 -1.28
CA THR A 243 10.65 2.74 -0.72
C THR A 243 9.44 3.07 0.15
N SER A 244 9.67 3.38 1.42
CA SER A 244 8.66 3.84 2.37
C SER A 244 8.88 5.31 2.70
N VAL A 245 7.78 6.05 2.82
CA VAL A 245 7.77 7.49 3.12
C VAL A 245 7.01 7.69 4.42
N SER A 246 7.59 8.45 5.36
CA SER A 246 6.95 8.85 6.61
C SER A 246 6.66 10.34 6.58
N THR A 247 5.41 10.70 6.88
CA THR A 247 4.92 12.09 6.85
C THR A 247 4.77 12.71 8.24
N ARG A 248 5.43 12.14 9.27
CA ARG A 248 5.42 12.67 10.65
C ARG A 248 6.51 13.69 10.90
#